data_AF-A0A3D8GTW3-F1
#
_entry.id   AF-A0A3D8GTW3-F1
#
_cell.length_a   1.000
_cell.length_b   1.000
_cell.length_c   1.000
_cell.angle_alpha   90.00
_cell.angle_beta   90.00
_cell.angle_gamma   90.00
#
_symmetry.space_group_name_H-M   'P 1'
#
loop_
_entity.id
_entity.type
_entity.pdbx_description
1 polymer ?
#
loop_
_entity_poly.entity_id
_entity_poly.type
_entity_poly.pdbx_seq_one_letter_code
_entity_poly.pdbx_strand_id
1 'polypeptide(L)' 'MWFWKSRDRIIIGKTANGDATVQLPDSKVQPRIRMVVDANDVPGMEFLDGEGNVVYKLPPE' A
#
# COMPACT_ATOMS: atom_id res chain seq x y z
N MET A 1 3.85 -32.34 6.56
CA MET A 1 2.74 -31.37 6.60
C MET A 1 3.35 -29.98 6.44
N TRP A 2 3.19 -29.35 5.28
CA TRP A 2 3.80 -28.05 4.99
C TRP A 2 2.79 -26.95 5.28
N PHE A 3 3.05 -26.08 6.25
CA PHE A 3 2.22 -24.91 6.54
C PHE A 3 2.66 -23.74 5.67
N TRP A 4 1.87 -23.38 4.66
CA TRP A 4 1.99 -22.07 4.03
C TRP A 4 1.36 -21.03 4.96
N LYS A 5 2.18 -20.29 5.71
CA LYS A 5 1.72 -19.05 6.37
C LYS A 5 1.61 -17.99 5.27
N SER A 6 0.48 -17.95 4.55
CA SER A 6 0.20 -16.93 3.54
C SER A 6 0.26 -15.56 4.23
N ARG A 7 1.35 -14.81 4.01
CA ARG A 7 1.41 -13.39 4.34
C ARG A 7 0.83 -12.68 3.14
N ASP A 8 -0.37 -12.12 3.28
CA ASP A 8 -1.06 -11.46 2.18
C ASP A 8 -0.13 -10.44 1.52
N ARG A 9 0.04 -10.59 0.21
CA ARG A 9 0.92 -9.72 -0.61
C ARG A 9 0.15 -8.63 -1.33
N ILE A 10 -1.17 -8.62 -1.15
CA ILE A 10 -2.08 -7.61 -1.66
C ILE A 10 -3.11 -7.39 -0.55
N ILE A 11 -3.18 -6.17 -0.05
CA ILE A 11 -4.18 -5.72 0.93
C ILE A 11 -5.10 -4.75 0.20
N ILE A 12 -6.40 -5.02 0.20
CA ILE A 12 -7.42 -4.17 -0.40
C ILE A 12 -8.36 -3.73 0.71
N GLY A 13 -8.67 -2.43 0.77
CA GLY A 13 -9.56 -1.93 1.81
C GLY A 13 -9.81 -0.43 1.72
N LYS A 14 -10.09 0.17 2.89
CA LYS A 14 -10.25 1.61 3.05
C LYS A 14 -9.34 2.13 4.16
N THR A 15 -8.85 3.35 4.02
CA THR A 15 -8.15 4.06 5.11
C THR A 15 -9.15 4.48 6.19
N ALA A 16 -8.65 4.93 7.35
CA ALA A 16 -9.49 5.50 8.40
C ALA A 16 -10.27 6.75 7.92
N ASN A 17 -9.78 7.44 6.88
CA ASN A 17 -10.42 8.60 6.28
C ASN A 17 -11.47 8.21 5.22
N GLY A 18 -11.60 6.93 4.90
CA GLY A 18 -12.54 6.41 3.91
C GLY A 18 -11.96 6.21 2.51
N ASP A 19 -10.68 6.56 2.29
CA ASP A 19 -10.02 6.47 0.99
C ASP A 19 -9.91 5.01 0.54
N ALA A 20 -10.21 4.71 -0.72
CA ALA A 20 -10.00 3.37 -1.27
C ALA A 20 -8.50 3.09 -1.38
N THR A 21 -8.03 1.91 -0.97
CA THR A 21 -6.60 1.60 -0.99
C THR A 21 -6.28 0.18 -1.42
N VAL A 22 -5.15 0.04 -2.12
CA VAL A 22 -4.48 -1.22 -2.40
C VAL A 22 -3.02 -1.10 -1.95
N GLN A 23 -2.54 -2.05 -1.17
CA GLN A 23 -1.15 -2.07 -0.68
C GLN A 23 -0.44 -3.37 -1.06
N LEU A 24 0.80 -3.26 -1.52
CA LEU A 24 1.68 -4.39 -1.80
C LEU A 24 2.86 -4.34 -0.81
N PRO A 25 2.88 -5.20 0.22
CA PRO A 25 4.00 -5.33 1.12
C PRO A 25 5.06 -6.34 0.66
N ASP A 26 6.27 -6.21 1.21
CA ASP A 26 7.36 -7.16 0.98
C ASP A 26 7.19 -8.48 1.73
N SER A 27 8.19 -9.36 1.68
CA SER A 27 8.12 -10.70 2.31
C SER A 27 8.07 -10.67 3.84
N LYS A 28 8.41 -9.53 4.42
CA LYS A 28 8.41 -9.24 5.84
C LYS A 28 7.16 -8.46 6.26
N VAL A 29 6.21 -8.24 5.34
CA VAL A 29 4.99 -7.45 5.55
C VAL A 29 5.30 -5.95 5.72
N GLN A 30 6.45 -5.48 5.21
CA GLN A 30 6.76 -4.05 5.21
C GLN A 30 6.13 -3.38 3.97
N PRO A 31 5.55 -2.18 4.10
CA PRO A 31 4.92 -1.50 2.98
C PRO A 31 5.93 -1.16 1.89
N ARG A 32 5.58 -1.36 0.62
CA ARG A 32 6.44 -0.99 -0.53
C ARG A 32 5.73 -0.18 -1.57
N ILE A 33 4.46 -0.51 -1.85
CA ILE A 33 3.65 0.23 -2.80
C ILE A 33 2.28 0.44 -2.18
N ARG A 34 1.77 1.67 -2.25
CA ARG A 34 0.41 2.03 -1.88
C ARG A 34 -0.24 2.73 -3.07
N MET A 35 -1.42 2.27 -3.43
CA MET A 35 -2.34 3.01 -4.30
C MET A 35 -3.50 3.50 -3.44
N VAL A 36 -3.92 4.74 -3.67
CA VAL A 36 -5.00 5.39 -2.93
C VAL A 36 -5.87 6.19 -3.91
N VAL A 37 -7.18 6.23 -3.67
CA VAL A 37 -8.07 7.24 -4.24
C VAL A 37 -8.64 7.99 -3.05
N ASP A 38 -8.27 9.27 -2.94
CA ASP A 38 -8.63 10.09 -1.80
C ASP A 38 -10.12 10.51 -1.83
N ALA A 39 -10.57 11.18 -0.77
CA ALA A 39 -11.94 11.68 -0.65
C ALA A 39 -12.37 12.69 -1.75
N ASN A 40 -11.45 13.22 -2.56
CA ASN A 40 -11.73 14.11 -3.69
C ASN A 40 -11.66 13.37 -5.04
N ASP A 41 -11.67 12.03 -5.03
CA ASP A 41 -11.50 11.17 -6.21
C ASP A 41 -10.16 11.35 -6.93
N VAL A 42 -9.12 11.83 -6.23
CA VAL A 42 -7.78 12.00 -6.80
C VAL A 42 -7.00 10.69 -6.64
N PRO A 43 -6.55 10.06 -7.74
CA PRO A 43 -5.74 8.85 -7.67
C PRO A 43 -4.28 9.17 -7.30
N GLY A 44 -3.69 8.35 -6.45
CA GLY A 44 -2.30 8.43 -6.04
C GLY A 44 -1.64 7.05 -5.97
N MET A 45 -0.34 7.01 -6.29
CA MET A 45 0.52 5.87 -6.04
C MET A 45 1.80 6.33 -5.34
N GLU A 46 2.15 5.66 -4.25
CA GLU A 46 3.34 5.92 -3.43
C GLU A 46 4.23 4.68 -3.40
N PHE A 47 5.52 4.88 -3.56
CA PHE A 47 6.54 3.88 -3.27
C PHE A 47 7.13 4.21 -1.90
N LEU A 48 7.24 3.19 -1.06
CA LEU A 48 7.69 3.31 0.32
C LEU A 48 8.95 2.49 0.56
N ASP A 49 9.79 2.97 1.47
CA ASP A 49 10.94 2.23 1.96
C ASP A 49 10.56 1.18 3.03
N GLY A 50 11.60 0.53 3.59
CA GLY A 50 11.55 -0.42 4.71
C GLY A 50 10.69 -0.01 5.91
N GLU A 51 10.60 1.30 6.13
CA GLU A 51 10.11 1.94 7.34
C GLU A 51 8.76 2.63 7.10
N GLY A 52 8.33 2.72 5.84
CA GLY A 52 7.08 3.36 5.44
C GLY A 52 7.24 4.82 5.03
N ASN A 53 8.46 5.30 4.81
CA ASN A 53 8.69 6.64 4.25
C ASN A 53 8.47 6.61 2.74
N VAL A 54 7.83 7.65 2.20
CA VAL A 54 7.61 7.78 0.75
C VAL A 54 8.93 8.15 0.07
N VAL A 55 9.34 7.34 -0.91
CA VAL A 55 10.54 7.59 -1.73
C VAL A 55 10.20 8.04 -3.14
N TYR A 56 8.96 7.82 -3.59
CA TYR A 56 8.47 8.29 -4.90
C TYR A 56 6.94 8.35 -4.91
N LYS A 57 6.37 9.28 -5.67
CA LYS A 57 4.92 9.50 -5.76
C LYS A 57 4.48 9.76 -7.21
N LEU A 58 3.29 9.27 -7.53
CA LEU A 58 2.55 9.57 -8.77
C LEU A 58 1.12 10.02 -8.41
N PRO A 59 0.63 11.14 -8.96
CA PRO A 59 1.43 12.15 -9.68
C PRO A 59 2.53 12.73 -8.77
N PRO A 60 3.65 13.21 -9.35
CA PRO A 60 4.63 13.98 -8.58
C PRO A 60 3.97 15.25 -8.03
N GLU A 61 4.39 15.69 -6.84
CA GLU A 61 4.10 17.04 -6.34
C GLU A 61 4.91 18.10 -7.11
#